data_AF-A0AAQ3RFC8-F1
#
_entry.id   AF-A0AAQ3RFC8-F1
#
_cell.length_a   1.000
_cell.length_b   1.000
_cell.length_c   1.000
_cell.angle_alpha   90.00
_cell.angle_beta   90.00
_cell.angle_gamma   90.00
#
_symmetry.space_group_name_H-M   'P 1'
#
loop_
_entity.id
_entity.type
_entity.pdbx_description
1 polymer ?
#
loop_
_entity_poly.entity_id
_entity_poly.type
_entity_poly.pdbx_seq_one_letter_code
_entity_poly.pdbx_strand_id
1 'polypeptide(L)'
;MAETVVSFASQHVLPKFLEAVKMLRDLPKEVAEVVDELESFQDFIHDADKVAEAEEDKNRRDRIRKRLMKLREAAFRMEDVIDDYVICDEKQPEEDPRCADLLCETNQNSNPSPSNSVSDSGCYDTCWCGKSSL
;
A
#
# COMPACT_ATOMS: atom_id res chain seq x y z
N MET A 1 11.17 -20.70 -31.46
CA MET A 1 11.44 -20.90 -30.02
C MET A 1 10.89 -19.77 -29.12
N ALA A 2 10.42 -18.64 -29.67
CA ALA A 2 9.76 -17.60 -28.89
C ALA A 2 8.33 -17.99 -28.44
N GLU A 3 7.60 -18.72 -29.28
CA GLU A 3 6.23 -19.18 -29.00
C GLU A 3 6.14 -20.05 -27.73
N THR A 4 7.16 -20.86 -27.44
CA THR A 4 7.25 -21.71 -26.25
C THR A 4 7.55 -20.95 -24.96
N VAL A 5 8.18 -19.77 -25.04
CA VAL A 5 8.45 -18.92 -23.87
C VAL A 5 7.23 -18.04 -23.55
N VAL A 6 6.55 -17.55 -24.59
CA VAL A 6 5.28 -16.81 -24.46
C VAL A 6 4.17 -17.70 -23.86
N SER A 7 4.08 -18.97 -24.25
CA SER A 7 3.09 -19.89 -23.66
C SER A 7 3.37 -20.19 -22.18
N PHE A 8 4.64 -20.37 -21.80
CA PHE A 8 5.02 -20.65 -20.42
C PHE A 8 4.79 -19.44 -19.50
N ALA A 9 5.16 -18.23 -19.95
CA ALA A 9 4.88 -17.00 -19.21
C ALA A 9 3.37 -16.75 -19.08
N SER A 10 2.60 -17.03 -20.14
CA SER A 10 1.14 -16.91 -20.12
C SER A 10 0.48 -17.87 -19.13
N GLN A 11 0.96 -19.11 -19.03
CA GLN A 11 0.37 -20.12 -18.15
C GLN A 11 0.73 -19.96 -16.66
N HIS A 12 1.90 -19.39 -16.33
CA HIS A 12 2.38 -19.36 -14.95
C HIS A 12 2.60 -17.96 -14.36
N VAL A 13 2.91 -16.96 -15.18
CA VAL A 13 3.22 -15.60 -14.71
C VAL A 13 1.96 -14.73 -14.72
N LEU A 14 1.13 -14.81 -15.77
CA LEU A 14 -0.11 -14.03 -15.84
C LEU A 14 -1.09 -14.29 -14.68
N PRO A 15 -1.33 -15.53 -14.22
CA PRO A 15 -2.24 -15.75 -13.10
C PRO A 15 -1.76 -15.08 -11.81
N LYS A 16 -0.45 -15.18 -11.52
CA LYS A 16 0.16 -14.55 -10.34
C LYS A 16 0.14 -13.02 -10.42
N PHE A 17 0.35 -12.48 -11.62
CA PHE A 17 0.24 -11.06 -11.86
C PHE A 17 -1.19 -10.54 -11.64
N LEU A 18 -2.19 -11.26 -12.15
CA LEU A 18 -3.60 -10.91 -11.93
C LEU A 18 -4.00 -10.99 -10.46
N GLU A 19 -3.47 -11.97 -9.72
CA GLU A 19 -3.65 -12.06 -8.27
C GLU A 19 -3.06 -10.84 -7.56
N ALA A 20 -1.82 -10.47 -7.88
CA ALA A 20 -1.19 -9.26 -7.32
C ALA A 20 -1.98 -7.98 -7.65
N VAL A 21 -2.50 -7.84 -8.88
CA VAL A 21 -3.34 -6.71 -9.28
C VAL A 21 -4.65 -6.67 -8.49
N LYS A 22 -5.26 -7.83 -8.19
CA LYS A 22 -6.45 -7.89 -7.34
C LYS A 22 -6.15 -7.44 -5.92
N MET A 23 -5.07 -7.95 -5.32
CA MET A 23 -4.65 -7.54 -3.98
C MET A 23 -4.42 -6.02 -3.90
N LEU A 24 -3.76 -5.43 -4.89
CA LEU A 24 -3.56 -3.98 -4.95
C LEU A 24 -4.86 -3.19 -5.12
N ARG A 25 -5.85 -3.74 -5.86
CA ARG A 25 -7.17 -3.10 -6.04
C ARG A 25 -8.02 -3.14 -4.78
N ASP A 26 -7.93 -4.21 -4.00
CA ASP A 26 -8.72 -4.39 -2.79
C ASP A 26 -8.07 -3.69 -1.58
N LEU A 27 -6.76 -3.38 -1.66
CA LEU A 27 -5.99 -2.74 -0.59
C LEU A 27 -6.59 -1.44 -0.04
N PRO A 28 -7.07 -0.45 -0.84
CA PRO A 28 -7.69 0.75 -0.28
C PRO A 28 -8.95 0.45 0.55
N LYS A 29 -9.69 -0.59 0.17
CA LYS A 29 -10.87 -1.04 0.93
C LYS A 29 -10.44 -1.68 2.25
N GLU A 30 -9.42 -2.52 2.23
CA GLU A 30 -8.86 -3.12 3.45
C GLU A 30 -8.31 -2.04 4.40
N VAL A 31 -7.62 -1.03 3.88
CA VAL A 31 -7.15 0.11 4.69
C VAL A 31 -8.31 0.87 5.30
N ALA A 32 -9.37 1.17 4.54
CA ALA A 32 -10.55 1.84 5.07
C ALA A 32 -11.23 1.02 6.19
N GLU A 33 -11.33 -0.30 6.05
CA GLU A 33 -11.85 -1.18 7.09
C GLU A 33 -11.01 -1.13 8.37
N VAL A 34 -9.68 -1.10 8.25
CA VAL A 34 -8.79 -0.97 9.42
C VAL A 34 -8.93 0.41 10.09
N VAL A 35 -9.10 1.49 9.31
CA VAL A 35 -9.38 2.83 9.84
C VAL A 35 -10.66 2.84 10.67
N ASP A 36 -11.75 2.27 10.15
CA ASP A 36 -13.03 2.15 10.85
C ASP A 36 -12.89 1.34 12.16
N GLU A 37 -12.09 0.26 12.14
CA GLU A 37 -11.80 -0.53 13.34
C GLU A 37 -10.98 0.24 14.39
N LEU A 38 -10.05 1.10 13.97
CA LEU A 38 -9.26 1.93 14.88
C LEU A 38 -10.13 2.99 15.58
N GLU A 39 -11.11 3.57 14.88
CA GLU A 39 -12.08 4.48 15.50
C GLU A 39 -12.86 3.77 16.61
N SER A 40 -13.30 2.53 16.37
CA SER A 40 -13.96 1.68 17.38
C SER A 40 -13.05 1.38 18.59
N PHE A 41 -11.76 1.14 18.37
CA PHE A 41 -10.80 0.99 19.47
C PHE A 41 -10.60 2.28 20.25
N GLN A 42 -10.59 3.44 19.60
CA GLN A 42 -10.49 4.73 20.27
C GLN A 42 -11.69 4.95 21.21
N ASP A 43 -12.90 4.67 20.74
CA ASP A 43 -14.12 4.74 21.54
C ASP A 43 -14.08 3.77 22.73
N PHE A 44 -13.69 2.51 22.49
CA PHE A 44 -13.54 1.51 23.54
C PHE A 44 -12.53 1.94 24.61
N ILE A 45 -11.38 2.46 24.18
CA ILE A 45 -10.33 2.95 25.06
C ILE A 45 -10.85 4.12 25.92
N HIS A 46 -11.58 5.06 25.32
CA HIS A 46 -12.15 6.20 26.02
C HIS A 46 -13.19 5.79 27.08
N ASP A 47 -14.06 4.84 26.76
CA ASP A 47 -15.03 4.34 27.73
C ASP A 47 -14.37 3.52 28.84
N ALA A 48 -13.38 2.70 28.50
CA ALA A 48 -12.62 1.95 29.48
C ALA A 48 -11.77 2.83 30.41
N ASP A 49 -11.29 3.99 29.93
CA ASP A 49 -10.66 5.00 30.77
C ASP A 49 -11.64 5.55 31.82
N LYS A 50 -12.86 5.90 31.42
CA LYS A 50 -13.88 6.37 32.38
C LYS A 50 -14.14 5.32 33.45
N VAL A 51 -14.22 4.04 33.05
CA VAL A 51 -14.35 2.92 33.98
C VAL A 51 -13.14 2.82 34.91
N ALA A 52 -11.92 3.01 34.40
CA ALA A 52 -10.72 3.02 35.22
C ALA A 52 -10.74 4.18 36.23
N GLU A 53 -11.11 5.39 35.81
CA GLU A 53 -11.15 6.55 36.71
C GLU A 53 -12.20 6.39 37.82
N ALA A 54 -13.32 5.73 37.53
CA ALA A 54 -14.35 5.42 38.52
C ALA A 54 -14.04 4.20 39.43
N GLU A 55 -13.03 3.39 39.10
CA GLU A 55 -12.73 2.15 39.82
C GLU A 55 -12.10 2.42 41.20
N GLU A 56 -12.74 2.00 42.29
CA GLU A 56 -12.22 2.24 43.64
C GLU A 56 -11.01 1.34 44.00
N ASP A 57 -10.97 0.10 43.51
CA ASP A 57 -9.85 -0.81 43.75
C ASP A 57 -8.62 -0.41 42.91
N LYS A 58 -7.60 0.13 43.60
CA LYS A 58 -6.31 0.52 42.98
C LYS A 58 -5.68 -0.60 42.15
N ASN A 59 -5.69 -1.84 42.63
CA ASN A 59 -5.09 -2.97 41.89
C ASN A 59 -5.87 -3.27 40.62
N ARG A 60 -7.20 -3.17 40.65
CA ARG A 60 -8.04 -3.33 39.47
C ARG A 60 -7.84 -2.18 38.49
N ARG A 61 -7.81 -0.94 38.98
CA ARG A 61 -7.56 0.27 38.21
C ARG A 61 -6.23 0.20 37.46
N ASP A 62 -5.15 -0.16 38.15
CA ASP A 62 -3.82 -0.26 37.55
C ASP A 62 -3.74 -1.36 36.49
N ARG A 63 -4.43 -2.49 36.69
CA ARG A 63 -4.54 -3.54 35.66
C ARG A 63 -5.28 -3.06 34.41
N ILE A 64 -6.37 -2.29 34.59
CA ILE A 64 -7.13 -1.71 33.47
C ILE A 64 -6.23 -0.73 32.71
N ARG A 65 -5.63 0.24 33.40
CA ARG A 65 -4.72 1.22 32.80
C ARG A 65 -3.56 0.56 32.05
N LYS A 66 -2.95 -0.49 32.63
CA LYS A 66 -1.86 -1.23 31.97
C LYS A 66 -2.32 -1.92 30.68
N ARG A 67 -3.56 -2.42 30.63
CA ARG A 67 -4.11 -3.02 29.40
C ARG A 67 -4.42 -1.94 28.35
N LEU A 68 -5.01 -0.82 28.77
CA LEU A 68 -5.30 0.31 27.88
C LEU A 68 -4.04 0.94 27.30
N MET A 69 -2.97 1.05 28.08
CA MET A 69 -1.67 1.52 27.60
C MET A 69 -1.15 0.64 26.46
N LYS A 70 -1.23 -0.69 26.58
CA LYS A 70 -0.83 -1.61 25.51
C LYS A 70 -1.72 -1.51 24.28
N LEU A 71 -3.03 -1.33 24.48
CA LEU A 71 -3.97 -1.21 23.37
C LEU A 71 -3.73 0.09 22.59
N ARG A 72 -3.47 1.21 23.27
CA ARG A 72 -3.05 2.46 22.63
C ARG A 72 -1.76 2.31 21.84
N GLU A 73 -0.76 1.67 22.43
CA GLU A 73 0.51 1.43 21.73
C GLU A 73 0.31 0.62 20.45
N ALA A 74 -0.57 -0.38 20.48
CA ALA A 74 -0.92 -1.15 19.28
C ALA A 74 -1.68 -0.31 18.25
N ALA A 75 -2.66 0.48 18.67
CA ALA A 75 -3.43 1.37 17.79
C ALA A 75 -2.54 2.41 17.12
N PHE A 76 -1.66 3.08 17.86
CA PHE A 76 -0.70 4.03 17.29
C PHE A 76 0.21 3.41 16.23
N ARG A 77 0.71 2.19 16.46
CA ARG A 77 1.51 1.49 15.44
C ARG A 77 0.73 1.14 14.19
N MET A 78 -0.58 0.95 14.29
CA MET A 78 -1.46 0.70 13.13
C MET A 78 -1.76 2.00 12.40
N GLU A 79 -2.05 3.09 13.13
CA GLU A 79 -2.16 4.45 12.59
C GLU A 79 -0.90 4.85 11.83
N ASP A 80 0.30 4.63 12.38
CA ASP A 80 1.57 4.91 11.72
C ASP A 80 1.67 4.22 10.33
N VAL A 81 1.24 2.96 10.23
CA VAL A 81 1.25 2.19 8.97
C VAL A 81 0.22 2.74 7.98
N ILE A 82 -0.92 3.21 8.46
CA ILE A 82 -1.96 3.83 7.62
C ILE A 82 -1.50 5.19 7.13
N ASP A 83 -0.89 6.01 7.98
CA ASP A 83 -0.33 7.30 7.60
C ASP A 83 0.74 7.12 6.52
N ASP A 84 1.63 6.12 6.67
CA ASP A 84 2.60 5.76 5.63
C ASP A 84 1.92 5.35 4.31
N TYR A 85 0.82 4.59 4.37
CA TYR A 85 0.03 4.22 3.20
C TYR A 85 -0.59 5.46 2.52
N VAL A 86 -1.27 6.32 3.28
CA VAL A 86 -1.91 7.55 2.78
C VAL A 86 -0.87 8.46 2.13
N ILE A 87 0.29 8.63 2.77
CA ILE A 87 1.38 9.43 2.21
C ILE A 87 1.90 8.83 0.89
N CYS A 88 2.00 7.51 0.75
CA CYS A 88 2.39 6.90 -0.53
C CYS A 88 1.26 6.99 -1.59
N ASP A 89 0.00 6.95 -1.18
CA ASP A 89 -1.16 7.08 -2.08
C ASP A 89 -1.29 8.52 -2.61
N GLU A 90 -1.19 9.53 -1.75
CA GLU A 90 -1.19 10.96 -2.11
C GLU A 90 0.01 11.37 -2.98
N LYS A 91 1.15 10.67 -2.82
CA LYS A 91 2.35 10.87 -3.65
C LYS A 91 2.30 10.15 -4.99
N GLN A 92 1.28 9.33 -5.26
CA GLN A 92 1.01 8.95 -6.65
C GLN A 92 0.74 10.27 -7.40
N PRO A 93 1.55 10.64 -8.40
CA PRO A 93 1.34 11.89 -9.09
C PRO A 93 -0.10 11.91 -9.60
N GLU A 94 -0.90 12.88 -9.12
CA GLU A 94 -2.17 13.27 -9.72
C GLU A 94 -1.98 13.21 -11.22
N GLU A 95 -2.69 12.29 -11.87
CA GLU A 95 -2.72 12.02 -13.30
C GLU A 95 -1.85 12.99 -14.13
N ASP A 96 -0.53 12.77 -14.21
CA ASP A 96 0.21 13.35 -15.31
C ASP A 96 -0.28 12.58 -16.54
N PRO A 97 -0.96 13.22 -17.51
CA PRO A 97 -1.48 12.55 -18.70
C PRO A 97 -0.40 11.77 -19.46
N ARG A 98 0.88 12.04 -19.17
CA ARG A 98 2.03 11.33 -19.74
C ARG A 98 2.12 9.83 -19.44
N CYS A 99 1.42 9.32 -18.42
CA CYS A 99 1.35 7.87 -18.19
C CYS A 99 0.20 7.19 -18.95
N ALA A 100 -0.73 7.96 -19.53
CA ALA A 100 -1.82 7.44 -20.35
C ALA A 100 -1.43 7.21 -21.83
N ASP A 101 -0.25 7.68 -22.26
CA ASP A 101 0.20 7.60 -23.66
C ASP A 101 0.81 6.23 -24.07
N LEU A 102 0.78 5.20 -23.21
CA LEU A 102 1.31 3.88 -23.56
C LEU A 102 0.39 3.02 -24.44
N LEU A 103 -0.61 3.60 -25.12
CA LEU A 103 -1.43 2.91 -26.11
C LEU A 103 -1.69 3.77 -27.35
N CYS A 104 -0.70 3.86 -28.25
CA CYS A 104 -0.78 3.90 -29.73
C CYS A 104 0.62 4.33 -30.24
N GLU A 105 1.29 3.72 -31.23
CA GLU A 105 0.81 3.06 -32.44
C GLU A 105 1.79 1.95 -32.86
N THR A 106 1.34 0.70 -32.88
CA THR A 106 1.95 -0.29 -33.80
C THR A 106 1.21 -0.25 -35.12
N ASN A 107 1.55 0.72 -35.97
CA ASN A 107 1.26 0.63 -37.40
C ASN A 107 2.27 1.48 -38.17
N GLN A 108 3.36 0.85 -38.61
CA GLN A 108 3.78 0.88 -40.01
C GLN A 108 4.95 -0.06 -40.27
N ASN A 109 4.69 -1.00 -41.17
CA ASN A 109 5.69 -1.75 -41.91
C ASN A 109 6.69 -0.79 -42.56
N SER A 110 7.97 -0.85 -42.20
CA SER A 110 9.14 -0.90 -43.12
C SER A 110 10.45 -0.64 -42.36
N ASN A 111 11.36 -1.61 -42.43
CA ASN A 111 12.80 -1.42 -42.18
C ASN A 111 13.47 -1.13 -43.54
N PRO A 112 14.69 -0.53 -43.64
CA PRO A 112 15.78 -0.72 -42.66
C PRO A 112 16.74 0.46 -42.40
N SER A 113 17.54 0.28 -41.35
CA SER A 113 18.99 0.60 -41.22
C SER A 113 19.42 1.76 -40.29
N PRO A 114 20.64 1.66 -39.71
CA PRO A 114 20.88 2.02 -38.32
C PRO A 114 21.87 3.19 -38.13
N SER A 115 21.58 4.07 -37.18
CA SER A 115 22.59 4.97 -36.63
C SER A 115 22.26 5.39 -35.20
N ASN A 116 23.01 4.76 -34.28
CA ASN A 116 23.62 5.32 -33.07
C ASN A 116 22.83 6.25 -32.14
N SER A 117 22.59 5.67 -30.96
CA SER A 117 22.71 6.26 -29.62
C SER A 117 21.82 7.46 -29.30
N VAL A 118 20.58 7.16 -28.90
CA VAL A 118 19.93 7.92 -27.84
C VAL A 118 20.05 7.08 -26.57
N SER A 119 20.84 7.56 -25.64
CA SER A 119 21.00 7.01 -24.30
C SER A 119 19.73 7.31 -23.50
N ASP A 120 18.67 6.53 -23.70
CA ASP A 120 17.48 6.56 -22.83
C ASP A 120 17.73 5.68 -21.61
N SER A 121 18.47 6.24 -20.65
CA SER A 121 18.60 5.69 -19.30
C SER A 121 17.99 6.68 -18.29
N GLY A 122 16.68 6.92 -18.38
CA GLY A 122 16.03 7.95 -17.58
C GLY A 122 14.61 7.66 -17.09
N CYS A 123 14.08 6.44 -17.24
CA CYS A 123 12.67 6.16 -16.91
C CYS A 123 12.45 5.02 -15.91
N TYR A 124 13.44 4.70 -15.09
CA TYR A 124 13.28 3.72 -14.01
C TYR A 124 13.77 4.31 -12.69
N ASP A 125 13.09 5.32 -12.16
CA ASP A 125 13.41 5.79 -10.79
C ASP A 125 12.25 6.39 -9.98
N THR A 126 11.02 6.51 -10.49
CA THR A 126 9.96 7.26 -9.78
C THR A 126 8.86 6.44 -9.11
N CYS A 127 9.03 5.13 -8.93
CA CYS A 127 8.06 4.36 -8.14
C CYS A 127 8.75 3.39 -7.16
N TRP A 128 9.49 3.95 -6.21
CA TRP A 128 10.09 3.22 -5.11
C TRP A 128 9.71 3.88 -3.77
N CYS A 129 8.45 3.73 -3.32
CA CYS A 129 8.08 3.93 -1.91
C CYS A 129 8.59 2.70 -1.14
N GLY A 130 9.91 2.64 -0.91
CA GLY A 130 10.56 1.42 -0.45
C GLY A 130 12.02 1.60 -0.09
N LYS A 131 12.36 2.65 0.69
CA LYS A 131 13.59 2.72 1.48
C LYS A 131 13.50 3.87 2.49
N SER A 132 13.13 3.54 3.71
CA SER A 132 13.70 4.18 4.90
C SER A 132 13.74 3.14 6.01
N SER A 133 14.85 2.42 6.02
CA SER A 133 15.33 1.69 7.18
C SER A 133 16.34 2.61 7.86
N LEU A 134 15.99 3.13 9.04
CA LEU A 134 16.89 3.47 10.13
C LEU A 134 16.08 3.83 11.39
#